data_AF-A0A2G3NSI0-F1
#
_entry.id   AF-A0A2G3NSI0-F1
#
_cell.length_a   1.000
_cell.length_b   1.000
_cell.length_c   1.000
_cell.angle_alpha   90.00
_cell.angle_beta   90.00
_cell.angle_gamma   90.00
#
_symmetry.space_group_name_H-M   'P 1'
#
loop_
_entity.id
_entity.type
_entity.pdbx_description
1 polymer ?
#
loop_
_entity_poly.entity_id
_entity_poly.type
_entity_poly.pdbx_seq_one_letter_code
_entity_poly.pdbx_strand_id
1 'polypeptide(L)'
;MNNSKIGIKSYGISVPYLRLPVKDTVEVWQNNNLEYITQNIGVKRRTVVGSDEDTLTLAAESCQKALSNLKEDTQNIDSILLGSCSTPDIFRSNANQLMSFLMSKTNYFSCDVRSSENSGVSSIVLGYSLIKSGISKNSLVSCSDTLSKNIFPSELREAYIGSGAASVVIGSGDDVLAEIIGVGNSNSNFPEQGRMEDSRYLRIMANLNRSIAEEGQIQRSLESVNNALKDAFIDISEVNNFVFQECSNQIFLKLTQSLGIKKFGRSNIFEDLGQLGSAGPILQMLSILENSQKGDIILMCGYGHGSGSTSIVFKVNKTVSDGKIQKQLQNYKDISYSEAIKNEFKYSQPEIALGTFM
;
A
#
# COMPACT_ATOMS: atom_id res chain seq x y z
N MET A 1 -13.24 -0.29 -30.21
CA MET A 1 -12.77 -0.98 -29.00
C MET A 1 -14.00 -1.35 -28.20
N ASN A 2 -14.14 -2.62 -27.78
CA ASN A 2 -15.31 -3.08 -27.04
C ASN A 2 -15.49 -2.24 -25.76
N ASN A 3 -16.73 -1.84 -25.49
CA ASN A 3 -17.15 -1.01 -24.37
C ASN A 3 -17.12 -1.78 -23.02
N SER A 4 -16.16 -2.68 -22.84
CA SER A 4 -16.04 -3.53 -21.66
C SER A 4 -15.43 -2.76 -20.51
N LYS A 5 -16.06 -2.84 -19.34
CA LYS A 5 -15.56 -2.30 -18.08
C LYS A 5 -14.19 -2.89 -17.77
N ILE A 6 -13.26 -2.07 -17.28
CA ILE A 6 -11.92 -2.49 -16.87
C ILE A 6 -11.73 -2.12 -15.41
N GLY A 7 -11.26 -3.07 -14.59
CA GLY A 7 -11.01 -2.82 -13.19
C GLY A 7 -10.68 -4.08 -12.41
N ILE A 8 -10.90 -4.03 -11.09
CA ILE A 8 -10.58 -5.12 -10.16
C ILE A 8 -11.58 -6.26 -10.33
N LYS A 9 -11.09 -7.47 -10.63
CA LYS A 9 -11.90 -8.71 -10.73
C LYS A 9 -11.82 -9.55 -9.47
N SER A 10 -10.67 -9.57 -8.81
CA SER A 10 -10.44 -10.24 -7.54
C SER A 10 -9.32 -9.57 -6.77
N TYR A 11 -9.20 -9.88 -5.48
CA TYR A 11 -8.21 -9.28 -4.60
C TYR A 11 -7.85 -10.18 -3.42
N GLY A 12 -6.75 -9.86 -2.75
CA GLY A 12 -6.26 -10.53 -1.56
C GLY A 12 -5.31 -9.64 -0.78
N ILE A 13 -5.20 -9.88 0.54
CA ILE A 13 -4.32 -9.13 1.42
C ILE A 13 -3.44 -10.06 2.25
N SER A 14 -2.24 -9.61 2.60
CA SER A 14 -1.37 -10.25 3.59
C SER A 14 -0.85 -9.18 4.53
N VAL A 15 -0.93 -9.46 5.82
CA VAL A 15 -0.35 -8.61 6.87
C VAL A 15 0.40 -9.53 7.80
N PRO A 16 1.59 -9.14 8.29
CA PRO A 16 2.33 -9.96 9.26
C PRO A 16 1.44 -10.35 10.44
N TYR A 17 1.74 -11.46 11.12
CA TYR A 17 0.98 -11.88 12.30
C TYR A 17 1.37 -11.08 13.57
N LEU A 18 2.63 -10.64 13.64
CA LEU A 18 3.19 -10.00 14.83
C LEU A 18 2.89 -8.49 14.85
N ARG A 19 2.66 -7.95 16.05
CA ARG A 19 2.39 -6.52 16.28
C ARG A 19 3.29 -5.98 17.39
N LEU A 20 3.73 -4.74 17.23
CA LEU A 20 4.43 -3.99 18.26
C LEU A 20 3.55 -2.82 18.71
N PRO A 21 3.08 -2.81 19.97
CA PRO A 21 2.42 -1.65 20.55
C PRO A 21 3.33 -0.41 20.51
N VAL A 22 2.77 0.75 20.15
CA VAL A 22 3.51 2.01 20.05
C VAL A 22 4.20 2.36 21.37
N LYS A 23 3.54 2.10 22.49
CA LYS A 23 4.06 2.38 23.84
C LYS A 23 5.43 1.74 24.08
N ASP A 24 5.64 0.50 23.61
CA ASP A 24 6.88 -0.25 23.84
C ASP A 24 8.07 0.39 23.12
N THR A 25 7.84 1.02 21.95
CA THR A 25 8.89 1.78 21.24
C THR A 25 9.19 3.10 21.95
N VAL A 26 8.14 3.81 22.39
CA VAL A 26 8.26 5.10 23.07
C VAL A 26 8.94 4.98 24.44
N GLU A 27 8.64 3.92 25.19
CA GLU A 27 9.25 3.64 26.49
C GLU A 27 10.77 3.44 26.40
N VAL A 28 11.26 2.80 25.33
CA VAL A 28 12.68 2.56 25.10
C VAL A 28 13.42 3.83 24.69
N TRP A 29 12.90 4.57 23.70
CA TRP A 29 13.63 5.68 23.11
C TRP A 29 13.36 7.05 23.73
N GLN A 30 12.18 7.25 24.32
CA GLN A 30 11.73 8.53 24.87
C GLN A 30 11.92 9.72 23.90
N ASN A 31 11.87 9.45 22.60
CA ASN A 31 12.14 10.41 21.53
C ASN A 31 10.86 10.97 20.89
N ASN A 32 9.69 10.51 21.33
CA ASN A 32 8.39 10.88 20.79
C ASN A 32 7.32 10.87 21.89
N ASN A 33 6.13 11.42 21.60
CA ASN A 33 5.02 11.50 22.53
C ASN A 33 3.95 10.44 22.19
N LEU A 34 3.67 9.54 23.14
CA LEU A 34 2.70 8.45 22.95
C LEU A 34 1.29 8.96 22.61
N GLU A 35 0.85 10.03 23.27
CA GLU A 35 -0.46 10.63 23.02
C GLU A 35 -0.54 11.25 21.62
N TYR A 36 0.54 11.90 21.18
CA TYR A 36 0.64 12.43 19.82
C TYR A 36 0.54 11.32 18.77
N ILE A 37 1.25 10.21 18.93
CA ILE A 37 1.19 9.09 17.97
C ILE A 37 -0.22 8.47 17.97
N THR A 38 -0.77 8.16 19.14
CA THR A 38 -2.07 7.48 19.24
C THR A 38 -3.25 8.35 18.82
N GLN A 39 -3.24 9.65 19.12
CA GLN A 39 -4.36 10.55 18.83
C GLN A 39 -4.22 11.32 17.51
N ASN A 40 -3.00 11.76 17.15
CA ASN A 40 -2.78 12.58 15.94
C ASN A 40 -2.33 11.76 14.74
N ILE A 41 -1.46 10.76 14.93
CA ILE A 41 -1.10 9.83 13.85
C ILE A 41 -2.18 8.74 13.72
N GLY A 42 -2.79 8.35 14.84
CA GLY A 42 -3.89 7.39 14.88
C GLY A 42 -3.42 5.93 14.94
N VAL A 43 -2.18 5.67 15.34
CA VAL A 43 -1.60 4.32 15.39
C VAL A 43 -1.45 3.87 16.84
N LYS A 44 -1.96 2.68 17.15
CA LYS A 44 -1.83 2.02 18.46
C LYS A 44 -0.77 0.93 18.45
N ARG A 45 -0.64 0.24 17.32
CA ARG A 45 0.36 -0.81 17.09
C ARG A 45 0.74 -0.82 15.62
N ARG A 46 1.98 -1.22 15.34
CA ARG A 46 2.45 -1.47 13.99
C ARG A 46 2.67 -2.97 13.76
N THR A 47 2.56 -3.39 12.51
CA THR A 47 3.00 -4.71 12.05
C THR A 47 4.51 -4.89 12.25
N VAL A 48 4.90 -6.11 12.61
CA VAL A 48 6.29 -6.56 12.71
C VAL A 48 6.43 -7.75 11.78
N VAL A 49 7.41 -7.68 10.88
CA VAL A 49 7.70 -8.76 9.94
C VAL A 49 8.52 -9.83 10.66
N GLY A 50 8.10 -11.09 10.55
CA GLY A 50 8.80 -12.26 11.07
C GLY A 50 10.19 -12.46 10.45
N SER A 51 10.96 -13.35 11.06
CA SER A 51 12.31 -13.71 10.58
C SER A 51 12.29 -14.39 9.20
N ASP A 52 11.17 -15.01 8.84
CA ASP A 52 10.89 -15.74 7.60
C ASP A 52 9.94 -14.99 6.65
N GLU A 53 9.58 -13.75 6.97
CA GLU A 53 8.71 -12.92 6.14
C GLU A 53 9.52 -11.81 5.44
N ASP A 54 9.20 -11.49 4.18
CA ASP A 54 9.74 -10.34 3.46
C ASP A 54 8.69 -9.76 2.49
N THR A 55 9.08 -8.76 1.69
CA THR A 55 8.21 -8.14 0.70
C THR A 55 7.64 -9.16 -0.30
N LEU A 56 8.42 -10.17 -0.69
CA LEU A 56 7.99 -11.20 -1.64
C LEU A 56 7.10 -12.27 -1.00
N THR A 57 7.35 -12.68 0.25
CA THR A 57 6.49 -13.66 0.93
C THR A 57 5.10 -13.07 1.20
N LEU A 58 5.03 -11.81 1.67
CA LEU A 58 3.75 -11.11 1.86
C LEU A 58 3.02 -10.93 0.52
N ALA A 59 3.75 -10.54 -0.53
CA ALA A 59 3.20 -10.42 -1.87
C ALA A 59 2.67 -11.77 -2.40
N ALA A 60 3.38 -12.87 -2.14
CA ALA A 60 2.97 -14.21 -2.57
C ALA A 60 1.67 -14.62 -1.89
N GLU A 61 1.55 -14.43 -0.57
CA GLU A 61 0.33 -14.76 0.16
C GLU A 61 -0.87 -13.90 -0.30
N SER A 62 -0.69 -12.59 -0.49
CA SER A 62 -1.77 -11.72 -0.99
C SER A 62 -2.17 -12.07 -2.42
N CYS A 63 -1.21 -12.41 -3.28
CA CYS A 63 -1.47 -12.88 -4.65
C CYS A 63 -2.21 -14.22 -4.66
N GLN A 64 -1.80 -15.20 -3.85
CA GLN A 64 -2.50 -16.49 -3.74
C GLN A 64 -3.97 -16.29 -3.36
N LYS A 65 -4.25 -15.40 -2.40
CA LYS A 65 -5.63 -15.04 -2.04
C LYS A 65 -6.38 -14.39 -3.21
N ALA A 66 -5.76 -13.44 -3.91
CA ALA A 66 -6.36 -12.81 -5.10
C ALA A 66 -6.68 -13.81 -6.21
N LEU A 67 -5.77 -14.75 -6.48
CA LEU A 67 -5.95 -15.82 -7.46
C LEU A 67 -7.03 -16.81 -7.02
N SER A 68 -7.10 -17.17 -5.74
CA SER A 68 -8.15 -18.07 -5.21
C SER A 68 -9.56 -17.48 -5.30
N ASN A 69 -9.67 -16.15 -5.29
CA ASN A 69 -10.92 -15.42 -5.44
C ASN A 69 -11.28 -15.14 -6.93
N LEU A 70 -10.39 -15.49 -7.87
CA LEU A 70 -10.63 -15.31 -9.30
C LEU A 70 -11.55 -16.43 -9.82
N LYS A 71 -12.55 -16.06 -10.62
CA LYS A 71 -13.48 -17.04 -11.21
C LYS A 71 -12.94 -17.75 -12.44
N GLU A 72 -11.91 -17.17 -13.05
CA GLU A 72 -11.25 -17.68 -14.24
C GLU A 72 -10.06 -18.56 -13.88
N ASP A 73 -9.60 -19.35 -14.85
CA ASP A 73 -8.35 -20.09 -14.71
C ASP A 73 -7.19 -19.12 -14.48
N THR A 74 -6.46 -19.33 -13.38
CA THR A 74 -5.24 -18.60 -13.03
C THR A 74 -4.16 -18.65 -14.12
N GLN A 75 -4.20 -19.65 -15.01
CA GLN A 75 -3.33 -19.71 -16.20
C GLN A 75 -3.59 -18.57 -17.21
N ASN A 76 -4.70 -17.83 -17.08
CA ASN A 76 -5.02 -16.67 -17.90
C ASN A 76 -4.41 -15.34 -17.41
N ILE A 77 -3.52 -15.36 -16.41
CA ILE A 77 -2.78 -14.16 -15.98
C ILE A 77 -1.67 -13.84 -16.99
N ASP A 78 -1.80 -12.74 -17.72
CA ASP A 78 -0.89 -12.37 -18.81
C ASP A 78 0.23 -11.42 -18.38
N SER A 79 0.06 -10.78 -17.23
CA SER A 79 1.09 -9.91 -16.67
C SER A 79 1.13 -9.93 -15.15
N ILE A 80 2.31 -9.68 -14.60
CA ILE A 80 2.54 -9.46 -13.17
C ILE A 80 3.27 -8.13 -12.95
N LEU A 81 2.75 -7.33 -12.02
CA LEU A 81 3.37 -6.06 -11.62
C LEU A 81 3.58 -6.09 -10.11
N LEU A 82 4.79 -5.75 -9.66
CA LEU A 82 5.11 -5.59 -8.24
C LEU A 82 5.38 -4.11 -7.93
N GLY A 83 4.43 -3.44 -7.29
CA GLY A 83 4.58 -2.08 -6.77
C GLY A 83 5.18 -2.09 -5.37
N SER A 84 6.45 -1.70 -5.23
CA SER A 84 7.15 -1.73 -3.94
C SER A 84 8.35 -0.79 -3.90
N CYS A 85 8.64 -0.22 -2.73
CA CYS A 85 9.88 0.51 -2.46
C CYS A 85 10.83 -0.22 -1.48
N SER A 86 10.51 -1.46 -1.11
CA SER A 86 11.29 -2.32 -0.20
C SER A 86 11.51 -3.74 -0.72
N THR A 87 11.64 -3.89 -2.04
CA THR A 87 11.98 -5.19 -2.65
C THR A 87 13.36 -5.70 -2.18
N PRO A 88 13.53 -7.03 -1.99
CA PRO A 88 14.77 -7.60 -1.48
C PRO A 88 15.89 -7.59 -2.52
N ASP A 89 15.60 -7.84 -3.80
CA ASP A 89 16.60 -7.82 -4.87
C ASP A 89 16.65 -6.43 -5.53
N ILE A 90 17.85 -5.92 -5.78
CA ILE A 90 18.07 -4.63 -6.45
C ILE A 90 18.23 -4.78 -7.96
N PHE A 91 18.63 -5.96 -8.45
CA PHE A 91 19.02 -6.21 -9.83
C PHE A 91 18.09 -7.19 -10.54
N ARG A 92 17.82 -8.37 -9.94
CA ARG A 92 16.91 -9.35 -10.52
C ARG A 92 15.47 -8.88 -10.39
N SER A 93 14.64 -9.25 -11.35
CA SER A 93 13.22 -8.94 -11.25
C SER A 93 12.57 -9.64 -10.07
N ASN A 94 11.99 -8.86 -9.16
CA ASN A 94 11.27 -9.36 -8.00
C ASN A 94 9.88 -9.87 -8.41
N ALA A 95 9.23 -9.23 -9.39
CA ALA A 95 8.00 -9.70 -10.01
C ALA A 95 8.14 -11.09 -10.68
N ASN A 96 9.28 -11.39 -11.31
CA ASN A 96 9.57 -12.73 -11.83
C ASN A 96 9.73 -13.77 -10.72
N GLN A 97 10.43 -13.42 -9.64
CA GLN A 97 10.56 -14.29 -8.46
C GLN A 97 9.18 -14.56 -7.85
N LEU A 98 8.36 -13.53 -7.69
CA LEU A 98 6.98 -13.64 -7.22
C LEU A 98 6.15 -14.58 -8.11
N MET A 99 6.18 -14.42 -9.43
CA MET A 99 5.43 -15.30 -10.35
C MET A 99 5.83 -16.76 -10.17
N SER A 100 7.13 -17.04 -9.97
CA SER A 100 7.64 -18.39 -9.79
C SER A 100 7.11 -19.10 -8.53
N PHE A 101 6.71 -18.34 -7.51
CA PHE A 101 6.07 -18.88 -6.30
C PHE A 101 4.58 -19.19 -6.49
N LEU A 102 3.95 -18.59 -7.50
CA LEU A 102 2.50 -18.65 -7.71
C LEU A 102 2.11 -19.69 -8.74
N MET A 103 2.86 -19.79 -9.84
CA MET A 103 2.52 -20.69 -10.94
C MET A 103 3.71 -21.02 -11.84
N SER A 104 3.70 -22.23 -12.41
CA SER A 104 4.65 -22.65 -13.43
C SER A 104 4.26 -22.12 -14.81
N LYS A 105 4.45 -20.81 -15.04
CA LYS A 105 4.15 -20.12 -16.30
C LYS A 105 5.38 -19.37 -16.81
N THR A 106 5.57 -19.30 -18.13
CA THR A 106 6.73 -18.63 -18.76
C THR A 106 6.35 -17.51 -19.73
N ASN A 107 5.12 -17.51 -20.25
CA ASN A 107 4.63 -16.48 -21.17
C ASN A 107 3.78 -15.43 -20.43
N TYR A 108 4.43 -14.40 -19.89
CA TYR A 108 3.77 -13.28 -19.21
C TYR A 108 4.65 -12.03 -19.28
N PHE A 109 4.02 -10.84 -19.25
CA PHE A 109 4.73 -9.58 -19.05
C PHE A 109 5.04 -9.38 -17.56
N SER A 110 6.21 -8.86 -17.23
CA SER A 110 6.64 -8.70 -15.83
C SER A 110 7.33 -7.36 -15.63
N CYS A 111 7.00 -6.66 -14.55
CA CYS A 111 7.66 -5.40 -14.23
C CYS A 111 7.66 -5.11 -12.72
N ASP A 112 8.80 -4.67 -12.21
CA ASP A 112 8.95 -4.09 -10.89
C ASP A 112 8.74 -2.58 -10.97
N VAL A 113 7.78 -2.06 -10.22
CA VAL A 113 7.35 -0.66 -10.25
C VAL A 113 7.82 0.01 -8.97
N ARG A 114 8.64 1.05 -9.09
CA ARG A 114 9.17 1.81 -7.95
C ARG A 114 8.98 3.31 -8.14
N SER A 115 8.20 3.92 -7.25
CA SER A 115 7.91 5.34 -7.12
C SER A 115 7.62 5.66 -5.64
N SER A 116 8.57 5.31 -4.76
CA SER A 116 8.40 5.38 -3.30
C SER A 116 7.12 4.66 -2.86
N GLU A 117 6.34 5.19 -1.92
CA GLU A 117 5.08 4.57 -1.51
C GLU A 117 4.00 4.63 -2.61
N ASN A 118 4.07 5.57 -3.56
CA ASN A 118 3.16 5.63 -4.71
C ASN A 118 3.33 4.45 -5.70
N SER A 119 4.34 3.59 -5.50
CA SER A 119 4.56 2.39 -6.33
C SER A 119 3.31 1.52 -6.44
N GLY A 120 2.56 1.38 -5.34
CA GLY A 120 1.34 0.56 -5.30
C GLY A 120 0.28 1.09 -6.26
N VAL A 121 -0.15 2.34 -6.07
CA VAL A 121 -1.20 2.94 -6.93
C VAL A 121 -0.73 3.06 -8.38
N SER A 122 0.54 3.39 -8.62
CA SER A 122 1.13 3.43 -9.96
C SER A 122 1.08 2.06 -10.66
N SER A 123 1.33 0.98 -9.92
CA SER A 123 1.27 -0.38 -10.48
C SER A 123 -0.14 -0.79 -10.89
N ILE A 124 -1.19 -0.31 -10.19
CA ILE A 124 -2.58 -0.52 -10.61
C ILE A 124 -2.87 0.22 -11.92
N VAL A 125 -2.42 1.46 -12.06
CA VAL A 125 -2.58 2.23 -13.31
C VAL A 125 -1.88 1.53 -14.47
N LEU A 126 -0.65 1.03 -14.26
CA LEU A 126 0.06 0.26 -15.28
C LEU A 126 -0.69 -1.02 -15.65
N GLY A 127 -1.24 -1.74 -14.67
CA GLY A 127 -2.08 -2.92 -14.91
C GLY A 127 -3.32 -2.57 -15.74
N TYR A 128 -4.02 -1.49 -15.38
CA TYR A 128 -5.14 -0.95 -16.14
C TYR A 128 -4.75 -0.59 -17.58
N SER A 129 -3.59 0.04 -17.79
CA SER A 129 -3.08 0.37 -19.13
C SER A 129 -2.76 -0.86 -19.98
N LEU A 130 -2.21 -1.92 -19.39
CA LEU A 130 -1.97 -3.19 -20.09
C LEU A 130 -3.28 -3.84 -20.56
N ILE A 131 -4.34 -3.79 -19.75
CA ILE A 131 -5.66 -4.28 -20.16
C ILE A 131 -6.27 -3.39 -21.25
N LYS A 132 -6.22 -2.07 -21.06
CA LYS A 132 -6.81 -1.09 -21.99
C LYS A 132 -6.15 -1.11 -23.38
N SER A 133 -4.84 -1.37 -23.44
CA SER A 133 -4.09 -1.50 -24.70
C SER A 133 -4.30 -2.84 -25.40
N GLY A 134 -4.81 -3.86 -24.70
CA GLY A 134 -4.96 -5.21 -25.23
C GLY A 134 -3.69 -6.06 -25.18
N ILE A 135 -2.61 -5.58 -24.54
CA ILE A 135 -1.38 -6.36 -24.31
C ILE A 135 -1.65 -7.52 -23.34
N SER A 136 -2.52 -7.31 -22.36
CA SER A 136 -2.91 -8.30 -21.36
C SER A 136 -4.43 -8.37 -21.23
N LYS A 137 -4.97 -9.54 -20.89
CA LYS A 137 -6.40 -9.71 -20.57
C LYS A 137 -6.63 -9.71 -19.06
N ASN A 138 -5.70 -10.30 -18.31
CA ASN A 138 -5.67 -10.22 -16.86
C ASN A 138 -4.25 -9.86 -16.38
N SER A 139 -4.15 -8.86 -15.52
CA SER A 139 -2.92 -8.39 -14.89
C SER A 139 -2.98 -8.61 -13.39
N LEU A 140 -2.08 -9.42 -12.85
CA LEU A 140 -1.90 -9.58 -11.41
C LEU A 140 -1.01 -8.45 -10.89
N VAL A 141 -1.58 -7.55 -10.09
CA VAL A 141 -0.86 -6.42 -9.51
C VAL A 141 -0.71 -6.66 -8.02
N SER A 142 0.53 -6.71 -7.53
CA SER A 142 0.83 -6.85 -6.11
C SER A 142 1.49 -5.57 -5.59
N CYS A 143 0.96 -5.03 -4.51
CA CYS A 143 1.51 -3.88 -3.80
C CYS A 143 1.99 -4.37 -2.44
N SER A 144 3.29 -4.36 -2.19
CA SER A 144 3.85 -4.97 -0.98
C SER A 144 5.03 -4.16 -0.49
N ASP A 145 5.08 -3.90 0.81
CA ASP A 145 6.26 -3.34 1.44
C ASP A 145 6.52 -3.91 2.83
N THR A 146 7.80 -4.08 3.16
CA THR A 146 8.30 -4.36 4.51
C THR A 146 9.04 -3.16 5.12
N LEU A 147 8.43 -1.98 5.08
CA LEU A 147 9.07 -0.73 5.56
C LEU A 147 9.53 -0.81 7.03
N SER A 148 8.88 -1.63 7.86
CA SER A 148 9.30 -1.90 9.24
C SER A 148 10.75 -2.41 9.30
N LYS A 149 11.23 -3.20 8.32
CA LYS A 149 12.63 -3.65 8.22
C LYS A 149 13.59 -2.55 7.72
N ASN A 150 13.05 -1.52 7.05
CA ASN A 150 13.79 -0.42 6.43
C ASN A 150 13.73 0.90 7.21
N ILE A 151 13.23 0.90 8.45
CA ILE A 151 13.30 2.04 9.36
C ILE A 151 14.37 1.81 10.43
N PHE A 152 15.21 2.82 10.67
CA PHE A 152 16.31 2.74 11.63
C PHE A 152 15.76 2.70 13.07
N PRO A 153 16.29 1.85 13.98
CA PRO A 153 15.95 1.92 15.40
C PRO A 153 16.23 3.31 15.95
N SER A 154 15.33 3.89 16.76
CA SER A 154 15.38 5.27 17.26
C SER A 154 14.92 6.36 16.29
N GLU A 155 14.54 6.04 15.06
CA GLU A 155 13.93 7.03 14.17
C GLU A 155 12.49 7.32 14.64
N LEU A 156 12.04 8.58 14.52
CA LEU A 156 10.77 9.05 15.07
C LEU A 156 9.55 8.26 14.55
N ARG A 157 9.65 7.70 13.34
CA ARG A 157 8.59 6.93 12.68
C ARG A 157 8.65 5.44 12.96
N GLU A 158 9.69 4.95 13.63
CA GLU A 158 9.84 3.53 14.00
C GLU A 158 8.58 2.99 14.70
N ALA A 159 7.95 3.81 15.54
CA ALA A 159 6.80 3.41 16.32
C ALA A 159 5.54 3.12 15.46
N TYR A 160 5.46 3.65 14.23
CA TYR A 160 4.23 3.60 13.44
C TYR A 160 4.40 3.20 11.97
N ILE A 161 5.63 2.93 11.49
CA ILE A 161 5.85 2.35 10.16
C ILE A 161 5.68 0.83 10.22
N GLY A 162 4.74 0.31 9.44
CA GLY A 162 4.40 -1.10 9.35
C GLY A 162 4.86 -1.76 8.06
N SER A 163 4.19 -2.84 7.69
CA SER A 163 4.47 -3.74 6.59
C SER A 163 3.22 -4.53 6.23
N GLY A 164 3.04 -4.80 4.94
CA GLY A 164 1.88 -5.52 4.45
C GLY A 164 1.86 -5.57 2.94
N ALA A 165 0.92 -6.36 2.42
CA ALA A 165 0.69 -6.53 1.01
C ALA A 165 -0.80 -6.54 0.69
N ALA A 166 -1.14 -5.99 -0.48
CA ALA A 166 -2.46 -6.08 -1.07
C ALA A 166 -2.30 -6.31 -2.58
N SER A 167 -2.98 -7.32 -3.09
CA SER A 167 -2.91 -7.71 -4.50
C SER A 167 -4.29 -7.70 -5.12
N VAL A 168 -4.35 -7.33 -6.40
CA VAL A 168 -5.57 -7.28 -7.20
C VAL A 168 -5.32 -7.92 -8.56
N VAL A 169 -6.34 -8.57 -9.12
CA VAL A 169 -6.36 -8.92 -10.54
C VAL A 169 -7.13 -7.85 -11.28
N ILE A 170 -6.46 -7.12 -12.17
CA ILE A 170 -7.07 -6.16 -13.08
C ILE A 170 -7.42 -6.87 -14.38
N GLY A 171 -8.64 -6.71 -14.87
CA GLY A 171 -9.07 -7.27 -16.15
C GLY A 171 -10.32 -6.57 -16.67
N SER A 172 -10.89 -7.10 -17.74
CA SER A 172 -12.12 -6.60 -18.33
C SER A 172 -13.25 -7.63 -18.26
N GLY A 173 -14.49 -7.16 -18.23
CA GLY A 173 -15.68 -8.02 -18.28
C GLY A 173 -16.75 -7.67 -17.25
N ASP A 174 -17.83 -8.45 -17.27
CA ASP A 174 -18.99 -8.28 -16.37
C ASP A 174 -18.71 -8.73 -14.93
N ASP A 175 -17.58 -9.40 -14.69
CA ASP A 175 -17.13 -9.85 -13.38
C ASP A 175 -16.25 -8.85 -12.63
N VAL A 176 -15.93 -7.71 -13.25
CA VAL A 176 -15.28 -6.56 -12.58
C VAL A 176 -16.12 -6.12 -11.37
N LEU A 177 -15.49 -6.15 -10.20
CA LEU A 177 -16.03 -5.74 -8.90
C LEU A 177 -16.07 -4.21 -8.79
N ALA A 178 -14.98 -3.55 -9.17
CA ALA A 178 -14.81 -2.10 -9.14
C ALA A 178 -14.11 -1.64 -10.42
N GLU A 179 -14.81 -0.86 -11.25
CA GLU A 179 -14.30 -0.34 -12.51
C GLU A 179 -13.51 0.93 -12.30
N ILE A 180 -12.38 1.06 -13.00
CA ILE A 180 -11.57 2.27 -13.02
C ILE A 180 -12.18 3.22 -14.04
N ILE A 181 -12.72 4.34 -13.56
CA ILE A 181 -13.39 5.35 -14.40
C ILE A 181 -12.58 6.63 -14.58
N GLY A 182 -11.55 6.86 -13.76
CA GLY A 182 -10.62 7.98 -13.97
C GLY A 182 -9.29 7.79 -13.26
N VAL A 183 -8.24 8.37 -13.84
CA VAL A 183 -6.87 8.36 -13.31
C VAL A 183 -6.29 9.77 -13.35
N GLY A 184 -5.67 10.19 -12.25
CA GLY A 184 -5.01 11.49 -12.13
C GLY A 184 -3.61 11.36 -11.58
N ASN A 185 -2.73 12.28 -11.95
CA ASN A 185 -1.35 12.32 -11.49
C ASN A 185 -0.91 13.75 -11.18
N SER A 186 0.00 13.91 -10.23
CA SER A 186 0.79 15.12 -10.00
C SER A 186 2.15 14.73 -9.43
N ASN A 187 3.23 15.19 -10.07
CA ASN A 187 4.60 14.80 -9.74
C ASN A 187 5.52 16.03 -9.75
N SER A 188 6.52 16.01 -8.86
CA SER A 188 7.57 17.03 -8.78
C SER A 188 8.86 16.40 -8.24
N ASN A 189 9.99 17.11 -8.38
CA ASN A 189 11.21 16.75 -7.67
C ASN A 189 11.25 17.49 -6.33
N PHE A 190 10.89 16.80 -5.26
CA PHE A 190 10.85 17.29 -3.88
C PHE A 190 11.46 16.26 -2.91
N PRO A 191 12.77 16.37 -2.62
CA PRO A 191 13.54 15.35 -1.91
C PRO A 191 13.35 15.44 -0.40
N GLU A 192 12.16 15.11 0.09
CA GLU A 192 11.84 15.09 1.53
C GLU A 192 12.29 13.81 2.25
N GLN A 193 12.32 12.70 1.51
CA GLN A 193 12.81 11.40 1.97
C GLN A 193 13.45 10.64 0.81
N GLY A 194 14.35 9.72 1.15
CA GLY A 194 14.99 8.86 0.16
C GLY A 194 15.71 7.68 0.77
N ARG A 195 16.12 6.76 -0.10
CA ARG A 195 16.99 5.62 0.24
C ARG A 195 17.97 5.44 -0.89
N MET A 196 19.25 5.67 -0.61
CA MET A 196 20.31 5.48 -1.58
C MET A 196 20.53 3.98 -1.85
N GLU A 197 21.21 3.68 -2.94
CA GLU A 197 21.70 2.33 -3.22
C GLU A 197 22.48 1.79 -2.01
N ASP A 198 22.31 0.49 -1.74
CA ASP A 198 22.90 -0.24 -0.62
C ASP A 198 22.55 0.26 0.79
N SER A 199 21.73 1.32 0.91
CA SER A 199 21.17 1.72 2.19
C SER A 199 19.96 0.87 2.54
N ARG A 200 20.07 0.15 3.66
CA ARG A 200 18.93 -0.56 4.25
C ARG A 200 17.83 0.41 4.71
N TYR A 201 18.22 1.51 5.33
CA TYR A 201 17.30 2.39 6.04
C TYR A 201 16.92 3.63 5.24
N LEU A 202 15.62 3.92 5.22
CA LEU A 202 15.06 5.19 4.75
C LEU A 202 15.69 6.37 5.50
N ARG A 203 15.93 7.47 4.79
CA ARG A 203 16.46 8.72 5.34
C ARG A 203 15.45 9.83 5.17
N ILE A 204 15.33 10.63 6.21
CA ILE A 204 14.66 11.92 6.17
C ILE A 204 15.67 12.94 5.63
N MET A 205 15.27 13.64 4.57
CA MET A 205 16.11 14.64 3.89
C MET A 205 15.63 16.07 4.17
N ALA A 206 14.38 16.22 4.64
CA ALA A 206 13.81 17.48 5.11
C ALA A 206 13.05 17.27 6.42
N ASN A 207 12.96 18.30 7.27
CA ASN A 207 12.29 18.21 8.57
C ASN A 207 10.84 17.70 8.44
N LEU A 208 10.41 16.81 9.35
CA LEU A 208 9.04 16.35 9.44
C LEU A 208 8.12 17.45 10.01
N ASN A 209 7.79 18.44 9.19
CA ASN A 209 6.95 19.57 9.60
C ASN A 209 5.82 19.83 8.59
N ARG A 210 4.92 20.73 8.98
CA ARG A 210 3.74 21.08 8.20
C ARG A 210 4.09 21.61 6.80
N SER A 211 5.11 22.46 6.68
CA SER A 211 5.47 23.08 5.40
C SER A 211 5.95 22.04 4.39
N ILE A 212 6.71 21.03 4.83
CA ILE A 212 7.12 19.91 3.97
C ILE A 212 5.90 19.10 3.52
N ALA A 213 4.96 18.80 4.43
CA ALA A 213 3.73 18.11 4.07
C ALA A 213 2.81 18.93 3.15
N GLU A 214 2.81 20.27 3.26
CA GLU A 214 2.04 21.17 2.41
C GLU A 214 2.57 21.19 0.97
N GLU A 215 3.87 21.33 0.79
CA GLU A 215 4.55 21.34 -0.51
C GLU A 215 4.56 19.96 -1.20
N GLY A 216 4.81 18.91 -0.42
CA GLY A 216 4.81 17.53 -0.88
C GLY A 216 3.39 16.94 -0.91
N GLN A 217 3.03 16.25 0.17
CA GLN A 217 1.85 15.39 0.23
C GLN A 217 0.54 16.11 -0.13
N ILE A 218 0.27 17.28 0.45
CA ILE A 218 -1.00 17.97 0.28
C ILE A 218 -1.14 18.50 -1.15
N GLN A 219 -0.18 19.29 -1.63
CA GLN A 219 -0.25 19.87 -2.96
C GLN A 219 -0.35 18.80 -4.05
N ARG A 220 0.53 17.78 -4.02
CA ARG A 220 0.52 16.70 -5.02
C ARG A 220 -0.79 15.91 -4.98
N SER A 221 -1.30 15.59 -3.78
CA SER A 221 -2.57 14.85 -3.65
C SER A 221 -3.76 15.66 -4.18
N LEU A 222 -3.86 16.95 -3.89
CA LEU A 222 -4.96 17.80 -4.37
C LEU A 222 -4.98 17.90 -5.89
N GLU A 223 -3.82 18.14 -6.51
CA GLU A 223 -3.68 18.21 -7.97
C GLU A 223 -4.01 16.86 -8.62
N SER A 224 -3.50 15.76 -8.06
CA SER A 224 -3.76 14.39 -8.54
C SER A 224 -5.24 14.03 -8.48
N VAL A 225 -5.91 14.33 -7.36
CA VAL A 225 -7.35 14.13 -7.17
C VAL A 225 -8.18 14.89 -8.19
N ASN A 226 -7.90 16.19 -8.38
CA ASN A 226 -8.63 17.01 -9.35
C ASN A 226 -8.45 16.48 -10.78
N ASN A 227 -7.26 16.02 -11.13
CA ASN A 227 -7.00 15.41 -12.43
C ASN A 227 -7.78 14.10 -12.61
N ALA A 228 -7.90 13.27 -11.56
CA ALA A 228 -8.64 12.00 -11.62
C ALA A 228 -10.15 12.21 -11.75
N LEU A 229 -10.70 13.19 -11.03
CA LEU A 229 -12.12 13.57 -11.13
C LEU A 229 -12.45 14.11 -12.53
N LYS A 230 -11.55 14.93 -13.10
CA LYS A 230 -11.68 15.45 -14.46
C LYS A 230 -11.66 14.33 -15.50
N ASP A 231 -10.75 13.36 -15.37
CA ASP A 231 -10.68 12.19 -16.26
C ASP A 231 -11.93 11.29 -16.14
N ALA A 232 -12.48 11.17 -14.93
CA ALA A 232 -13.73 10.45 -14.66
C ALA A 232 -15.00 11.22 -15.08
N PHE A 233 -14.90 12.50 -15.42
CA PHE A 233 -16.06 13.39 -15.68
C PHE A 233 -17.08 13.43 -14.54
N ILE A 234 -16.62 13.48 -13.28
CA ILE A 234 -17.49 13.58 -12.09
C ILE A 234 -17.05 14.72 -11.16
N ASP A 235 -17.97 15.18 -10.30
CA ASP A 235 -17.68 16.12 -9.23
C ASP A 235 -17.29 15.40 -7.92
N ILE A 236 -16.53 16.07 -7.04
CA ILE A 236 -16.15 15.53 -5.73
C ILE A 236 -17.38 15.16 -4.87
N SER A 237 -18.51 15.85 -5.06
CA SER A 237 -19.77 15.57 -4.34
C SER A 237 -20.41 14.24 -4.71
N GLU A 238 -20.01 13.62 -5.81
CA GLU A 238 -20.45 12.28 -6.24
C GLU A 238 -19.63 11.16 -5.60
N VAL A 239 -18.50 11.47 -4.95
CA VAL A 239 -17.63 10.48 -4.30
C VAL A 239 -18.20 10.07 -2.94
N ASN A 240 -18.43 8.77 -2.77
CA ASN A 240 -18.98 8.21 -1.53
C ASN A 240 -17.89 7.93 -0.48
N ASN A 241 -16.72 7.45 -0.93
CA ASN A 241 -15.63 7.04 -0.05
C ASN A 241 -14.28 7.57 -0.51
N PHE A 242 -13.43 7.92 0.45
CA PHE A 242 -12.12 8.51 0.21
C PHE A 242 -11.03 7.67 0.87
N VAL A 243 -9.98 7.39 0.10
CA VAL A 243 -8.76 6.71 0.55
C VAL A 243 -7.58 7.60 0.23
N PHE A 244 -6.77 7.88 1.24
CA PHE A 244 -5.51 8.60 1.09
C PHE A 244 -4.36 7.74 1.63
N GLN A 245 -3.14 8.02 1.17
CA GLN A 245 -1.94 7.53 1.83
C GLN A 245 -1.99 7.85 3.34
N GLU A 246 -1.55 6.91 4.19
CA GLU A 246 -1.64 7.09 5.63
C GLU A 246 -0.89 8.36 6.07
N CYS A 247 -1.60 9.25 6.76
CA CYS A 247 -1.07 10.54 7.21
C CYS A 247 -1.66 10.92 8.57
N SER A 248 -1.11 11.95 9.22
CA SER A 248 -1.66 12.46 10.47
C SER A 248 -3.06 13.05 10.27
N ASN A 249 -3.86 13.10 11.33
CA ASN A 249 -5.17 13.76 11.35
C ASN A 249 -5.09 15.22 10.86
N GLN A 250 -3.99 15.93 11.12
CA GLN A 250 -3.82 17.30 10.66
C GLN A 250 -3.72 17.40 9.12
N ILE A 251 -2.93 16.53 8.50
CA ILE A 251 -2.78 16.47 7.04
C ILE A 251 -4.10 16.03 6.40
N PHE A 252 -4.71 15.00 6.97
CA PHE A 252 -5.99 14.47 6.51
C PHE A 252 -7.11 15.54 6.56
N LEU A 253 -7.21 16.29 7.67
CA LEU A 253 -8.18 17.39 7.79
C LEU A 253 -7.91 18.51 6.78
N LYS A 254 -6.64 18.82 6.52
CA LYS A 254 -6.28 19.82 5.50
C LYS A 254 -6.69 19.38 4.10
N LEU A 255 -6.42 18.12 3.74
CA LEU A 255 -6.83 17.53 2.45
C LEU A 255 -8.36 17.58 2.27
N THR A 256 -9.10 17.10 3.27
CA THR A 256 -10.57 17.04 3.21
C THR A 256 -11.20 18.44 3.16
N GLN A 257 -10.70 19.40 3.94
CA GLN A 257 -11.14 20.79 3.86
C GLN A 257 -10.85 21.42 2.49
N SER A 258 -9.65 21.21 1.95
CA SER A 258 -9.26 21.74 0.63
C SER A 258 -10.06 21.13 -0.53
N LEU A 259 -10.52 19.88 -0.38
CA LEU A 259 -11.38 19.20 -1.37
C LEU A 259 -12.87 19.47 -1.15
N GLY A 260 -13.26 20.20 -0.09
CA GLY A 260 -14.67 20.47 0.22
C GLY A 260 -15.45 19.24 0.73
N ILE A 261 -14.76 18.22 1.25
CA ILE A 261 -15.38 16.97 1.72
C ILE A 261 -16.04 17.22 3.08
N LYS A 262 -17.38 17.20 3.11
CA LYS A 262 -18.17 17.50 4.33
C LYS A 262 -18.44 16.29 5.23
N LYS A 263 -18.48 15.09 4.64
CA LYS A 263 -18.67 13.82 5.35
C LYS A 263 -17.71 12.80 4.75
N PHE A 264 -16.95 12.15 5.61
CA PHE A 264 -16.09 11.05 5.22
C PHE A 264 -16.06 10.03 6.36
N GLY A 265 -16.02 8.74 6.03
CA GLY A 265 -15.54 7.71 6.94
C GLY A 265 -14.05 7.56 6.71
N ARG A 266 -13.22 7.76 7.74
CA ARG A 266 -11.81 7.40 7.66
C ARG A 266 -11.70 5.91 7.97
N SER A 267 -11.21 5.11 7.02
CA SER A 267 -10.82 3.74 7.31
C SER A 267 -9.71 3.77 8.36
N ASN A 268 -9.92 3.11 9.50
CA ASN A 268 -8.96 3.12 10.61
C ASN A 268 -8.07 1.88 10.64
N ILE A 269 -7.94 1.18 9.51
CA ILE A 269 -7.22 -0.10 9.49
C ILE A 269 -5.73 0.04 9.85
N PHE A 270 -5.12 1.21 9.61
CA PHE A 270 -3.73 1.45 9.98
C PHE A 270 -3.55 1.67 11.49
N GLU A 271 -4.64 1.85 12.27
CA GLU A 271 -4.58 1.95 13.73
C GLU A 271 -3.85 0.76 14.35
N ASP A 272 -4.08 -0.41 13.77
CA ASP A 272 -3.55 -1.68 14.24
C ASP A 272 -2.49 -2.30 13.32
N LEU A 273 -2.07 -1.57 12.28
CA LEU A 273 -1.10 -2.07 11.30
C LEU A 273 0.12 -1.15 11.13
N GLY A 274 0.00 0.13 11.49
CA GLY A 274 0.94 1.17 11.10
C GLY A 274 0.80 1.57 9.63
N GLN A 275 1.73 2.38 9.14
CA GLN A 275 1.78 2.84 7.74
C GLN A 275 2.40 1.75 6.86
N LEU A 276 1.68 1.30 5.84
CA LEU A 276 2.04 0.09 5.07
C LEU A 276 2.73 0.36 3.74
N GLY A 277 3.29 1.57 3.58
CA GLY A 277 3.97 1.98 2.36
C GLY A 277 3.06 1.86 1.14
N SER A 278 3.55 1.18 0.10
CA SER A 278 2.80 0.95 -1.14
C SER A 278 1.55 0.10 -1.00
N ALA A 279 1.40 -0.70 0.05
CA ALA A 279 0.18 -1.50 0.26
C ALA A 279 -0.95 -0.70 0.91
N GLY A 280 -0.64 0.39 1.62
CA GLY A 280 -1.57 1.14 2.48
C GLY A 280 -2.86 1.58 1.78
N PRO A 281 -2.78 2.38 0.69
CA PRO A 281 -3.97 2.83 -0.03
C PRO A 281 -4.80 1.66 -0.59
N ILE A 282 -4.16 0.61 -1.09
CA ILE A 282 -4.87 -0.51 -1.71
C ILE A 282 -5.61 -1.31 -0.64
N LEU A 283 -4.98 -1.61 0.49
CA LEU A 283 -5.62 -2.32 1.60
C LEU A 283 -6.83 -1.53 2.13
N GLN A 284 -6.69 -0.20 2.24
CA GLN A 284 -7.79 0.70 2.61
C GLN A 284 -8.94 0.67 1.60
N MET A 285 -8.64 0.75 0.31
CA MET A 285 -9.63 0.67 -0.75
C MET A 285 -10.39 -0.66 -0.73
N LEU A 286 -9.67 -1.78 -0.58
CA LEU A 286 -10.29 -3.11 -0.52
C LEU A 286 -11.17 -3.29 0.72
N SER A 287 -10.75 -2.79 1.88
CA SER A 287 -11.56 -2.81 3.11
C SER A 287 -12.85 -2.00 2.97
N ILE A 288 -12.81 -0.86 2.27
CA ILE A 288 -14.00 -0.05 1.95
C ILE A 288 -14.87 -0.78 0.93
N LEU A 289 -14.28 -1.41 -0.08
CA LEU A 289 -15.00 -2.17 -1.11
C LEU A 289 -15.86 -3.29 -0.51
N GLU A 290 -15.38 -4.00 0.51
CA GLU A 290 -16.14 -5.03 1.26
C GLU A 290 -17.40 -4.50 1.97
N ASN A 291 -17.51 -3.17 2.14
CA ASN A 291 -18.65 -2.51 2.79
C ASN A 291 -19.43 -1.59 1.84
N SER A 292 -19.02 -1.50 0.57
CA SER A 292 -19.62 -0.61 -0.43
C SER A 292 -20.77 -1.28 -1.19
N GLN A 293 -21.71 -0.47 -1.65
CA GLN A 293 -22.82 -0.91 -2.49
C GLN A 293 -22.52 -0.70 -3.97
N LYS A 294 -23.16 -1.50 -4.82
CA LYS A 294 -23.14 -1.27 -6.27
C LYS A 294 -23.59 0.16 -6.58
N GLY A 295 -22.77 0.87 -7.34
CA GLY A 295 -22.99 2.27 -7.71
C GLY A 295 -22.13 3.25 -6.91
N ASP A 296 -21.61 2.85 -5.75
CA ASP A 296 -20.73 3.71 -4.94
C ASP A 296 -19.46 4.08 -5.72
N ILE A 297 -19.02 5.32 -5.51
CA ILE A 297 -17.77 5.86 -6.04
C ILE A 297 -16.73 5.91 -4.93
N ILE A 298 -15.58 5.31 -5.18
CA ILE A 298 -14.43 5.29 -4.26
C ILE A 298 -13.29 6.06 -4.94
N LEU A 299 -12.80 7.11 -4.28
CA LEU A 299 -11.58 7.80 -4.69
C LEU A 299 -10.40 7.30 -3.86
N MET A 300 -9.37 6.81 -4.52
CA MET A 300 -8.11 6.40 -3.89
C MET A 300 -6.96 7.28 -4.38
N CYS A 301 -6.22 7.87 -3.44
CA CYS A 301 -5.09 8.74 -3.69
C CYS A 301 -3.85 8.20 -2.98
N GLY A 302 -2.87 7.77 -3.77
CA GLY A 302 -1.53 7.40 -3.31
C GLY A 302 -0.60 8.60 -3.25
N TYR A 303 0.41 8.52 -2.40
CA TYR A 303 1.48 9.49 -2.32
C TYR A 303 2.80 8.78 -2.10
N GLY A 304 3.85 9.22 -2.77
CA GLY A 304 5.20 8.70 -2.63
C GLY A 304 6.16 9.87 -2.47
N HIS A 305 7.05 9.75 -1.49
CA HIS A 305 8.02 10.81 -1.22
C HIS A 305 9.01 10.99 -2.38
N GLY A 306 9.44 12.23 -2.63
CA GLY A 306 10.41 12.56 -3.69
C GLY A 306 10.00 13.54 -4.81
N SER A 307 8.74 13.90 -5.13
CA SER A 307 7.45 13.41 -4.66
C SER A 307 6.43 13.31 -5.79
N GLY A 308 5.47 12.39 -5.64
CA GLY A 308 4.45 12.14 -6.64
C GLY A 308 3.18 11.55 -6.04
N SER A 309 2.05 11.81 -6.68
CA SER A 309 0.75 11.29 -6.28
C SER A 309 -0.03 10.80 -7.49
N THR A 310 -0.55 9.58 -7.38
CA THR A 310 -1.48 9.00 -8.34
C THR A 310 -2.83 8.76 -7.67
N SER A 311 -3.89 9.19 -8.34
CA SER A 311 -5.27 9.01 -7.89
C SER A 311 -6.07 8.17 -8.88
N ILE A 312 -6.93 7.31 -8.37
CA ILE A 312 -7.82 6.45 -9.14
C ILE A 312 -9.24 6.62 -8.62
N VAL A 313 -10.18 6.84 -9.54
CA VAL A 313 -11.62 6.82 -9.24
C VAL A 313 -12.19 5.48 -9.66
N PHE A 314 -12.80 4.79 -8.69
CA PHE A 314 -13.48 3.53 -8.91
C PHE A 314 -15.00 3.68 -8.83
N LYS A 315 -15.71 2.97 -9.70
CA LYS A 315 -17.15 2.73 -9.59
C LYS A 315 -17.42 1.29 -9.21
N VAL A 316 -18.08 1.07 -8.07
CA VAL A 316 -18.43 -0.26 -7.59
C VAL A 316 -19.50 -0.86 -8.50
N ASN A 317 -19.18 -1.99 -9.13
CA ASN A 317 -20.08 -2.70 -10.04
C ASN A 317 -20.79 -3.89 -9.40
N LYS A 318 -20.18 -4.45 -8.35
CA LYS A 318 -20.75 -5.55 -7.56
C LYS A 318 -20.52 -5.32 -6.08
N THR A 319 -21.55 -5.52 -5.28
CA THR A 319 -21.43 -5.57 -3.82
C THR A 319 -20.63 -6.81 -3.44
N VAL A 320 -19.56 -6.61 -2.68
CA VAL A 320 -18.76 -7.66 -2.07
C VAL A 320 -18.97 -7.53 -0.58
N SER A 321 -19.48 -8.55 0.12
CA SER A 321 -19.76 -8.47 1.56
C SER A 321 -19.49 -9.81 2.22
N ASP A 322 -18.21 -10.15 2.36
CA ASP A 322 -17.78 -11.37 3.06
C ASP A 322 -17.03 -11.08 4.38
N GLY A 323 -16.61 -9.82 4.61
CA GLY A 323 -15.96 -9.35 5.83
C GLY A 323 -14.63 -10.07 6.11
N LYS A 324 -13.96 -10.57 5.07
CA LYS A 324 -12.74 -11.37 5.22
C LYS A 324 -11.57 -10.52 5.67
N ILE A 325 -11.44 -9.29 5.14
CA ILE A 325 -10.34 -8.39 5.53
C ILE A 325 -10.42 -8.11 7.03
N GLN A 326 -11.57 -7.68 7.55
CA GLN A 326 -11.70 -7.33 8.97
C GLN A 326 -11.36 -8.51 9.91
N LYS A 327 -11.79 -9.72 9.55
CA LYS A 327 -11.44 -10.94 10.31
C LYS A 327 -9.95 -11.24 10.29
N GLN A 328 -9.29 -11.07 9.14
CA GLN A 328 -7.85 -11.26 9.03
C GLN A 328 -7.08 -10.23 9.88
N LEU A 329 -7.52 -8.96 9.88
CA LEU A 329 -6.85 -7.90 10.65
C LEU A 329 -6.95 -8.11 12.17
N GLN A 330 -7.97 -8.83 12.65
CA GLN A 330 -8.13 -9.17 14.07
C GLN A 330 -7.24 -10.34 14.53
N ASN A 331 -6.64 -11.09 13.61
CA ASN A 331 -5.78 -12.21 13.93
C ASN A 331 -4.31 -11.75 14.06
N TYR A 332 -3.90 -11.39 15.27
CA TYR A 332 -2.53 -10.94 15.53
C TYR A 332 -2.04 -11.33 16.92
N LYS A 333 -0.72 -11.20 17.13
CA LYS A 333 -0.06 -11.34 18.43
C LYS A 333 0.83 -10.13 18.71
N ASP A 334 0.57 -9.44 19.81
CA ASP A 334 1.48 -8.41 20.32
C ASP A 334 2.78 -9.06 20.86
N ILE A 335 3.91 -8.40 20.60
CA ILE A 335 5.25 -8.79 21.05
C ILE A 335 5.99 -7.59 21.65
N SER A 336 7.04 -7.87 22.43
CA SER A 336 7.88 -6.82 23.02
C SER A 336 8.77 -6.11 21.99
N TYR A 337 9.26 -4.92 22.35
CA TYR A 337 10.26 -4.21 21.54
C TYR A 337 11.48 -5.08 21.21
N SER A 338 12.02 -5.80 22.20
CA SER A 338 13.19 -6.67 22.02
C SER A 338 12.94 -7.80 21.01
N GLU A 339 11.75 -8.40 21.05
CA GLU A 339 11.36 -9.42 20.08
C GLU A 339 11.18 -8.82 18.68
N ALA A 340 10.62 -7.61 18.57
CA ALA A 340 10.46 -6.94 17.29
C ALA A 340 11.83 -6.66 16.64
N ILE A 341 12.78 -6.11 17.40
CA ILE A 341 14.15 -5.86 16.93
C ILE A 341 14.87 -7.15 16.54
N LYS A 342 14.61 -8.26 17.25
CA LYS A 342 15.12 -9.59 16.89
C LYS A 342 14.55 -10.07 15.55
N ASN A 343 13.23 -10.08 15.40
CA ASN A 343 12.54 -10.59 14.20
C ASN A 343 12.88 -9.75 12.95
N GLU A 344 13.03 -8.44 13.12
CA GLU A 344 13.38 -7.53 12.02
C GLU A 344 14.89 -7.47 11.74
N PHE A 345 15.72 -8.27 12.41
CA PHE A 345 17.18 -8.27 12.28
C PHE A 345 17.81 -6.88 12.47
N LYS A 346 17.38 -6.16 13.51
CA LYS A 346 17.82 -4.79 13.80
C LYS A 346 18.86 -4.71 14.93
N TYR A 347 19.17 -5.81 15.60
CA TYR A 347 20.32 -5.88 16.49
C TYR A 347 21.62 -5.75 15.70
N SER A 348 22.61 -5.08 16.28
CA SER A 348 23.98 -5.17 15.79
C SER A 348 24.48 -6.60 16.02
N GLN A 349 24.89 -7.27 14.94
CA GLN A 349 25.40 -8.64 14.97
C GLN A 349 26.80 -8.69 14.36
N PRO A 350 27.61 -9.71 14.71
CA PRO A 350 28.84 -9.98 14.00
C PRO A 350 28.59 -10.14 12.49
N GLU A 351 29.52 -9.65 11.67
CA GLU A 351 29.45 -9.82 10.22
C GLU A 351 29.48 -11.30 9.80
N ILE A 352 30.19 -12.12 10.57
CA ILE A 352 30.27 -13.57 10.39
C ILE A 352 29.80 -14.23 11.68
N ALA A 353 28.73 -15.03 11.60
CA ALA A 353 28.25 -15.88 12.69
C ALA A 353 28.95 -17.25 12.62
N LEU A 354 29.51 -17.71 13.74
CA LEU A 354 30.17 -19.04 13.85
C LEU A 354 29.16 -20.13 14.24
N GLY A 355 28.01 -19.73 14.75
CA GLY A 355 26.82 -20.56 14.97
C GLY A 355 25.62 -19.69 15.29
N THR A 356 24.45 -20.28 15.56
CA THR A 356 23.22 -19.51 15.86
C THR A 356 23.38 -18.55 17.05
N PHE A 357 24.27 -18.86 18.00
CA PHE A 357 24.53 -18.06 19.20
C PHE A 357 26.04 -17.85 19.46
N MET A 358 26.91 -18.12 18.48
CA MET A 358 28.37 -18.08 18.63
C MET A 358 29.03 -17.19 17.57
#